data_AF-A0A0R2K0L5-F1
#
_entry.id   AF-A0A0R2K0L5-F1
#
_cell.length_a   1.000
_cell.length_b   1.000
_cell.length_c   1.000
_cell.angle_alpha   90.00
_cell.angle_beta   90.00
_cell.angle_gamma   90.00
#
_symmetry.space_group_name_H-M   'P 1'
#
loop_
_entity.id
_entity.type
_entity.pdbx_description
1 polymer ?
#
loop_
_entity_poly.entity_id
_entity_poly.type
_entity_poly.pdbx_seq_one_letter_code
_entity_poly.pdbx_strand_id
1 'polypeptide(L)'
;MKITNFIKAHKALTTDAVLVLIGFIDWLITRNTIVTSNHFFMVGLALLLIGVVFVLERGHLFTGWFKRPAKGEEKLPQKKIDVHKVGRIKNSPIVLTKPARYFLHVGIFTVVVSILVSFI
;
A
#
# COMPACT_ATOMS: atom_id res chain seq x y z
N MET A 1 -7.85 -21.93 22.45
CA MET A 1 -7.38 -21.54 21.09
C MET A 1 -5.96 -20.98 21.22
N LYS A 2 -4.95 -21.56 20.57
CA LYS A 2 -3.55 -21.08 20.69
C LYS A 2 -3.43 -19.67 20.09
N ILE A 3 -2.74 -18.77 20.81
CA ILE A 3 -2.50 -17.36 20.40
C ILE A 3 -1.93 -17.28 18.97
N THR A 4 -1.07 -18.22 18.59
CA THR A 4 -0.49 -18.34 17.25
C THR A 4 -1.52 -18.52 16.13
N ASN A 5 -2.63 -19.22 16.39
CA ASN A 5 -3.69 -19.42 15.40
C ASN A 5 -4.55 -18.17 15.23
N PHE A 6 -4.75 -17.37 16.29
CA PHE A 6 -5.45 -16.09 16.22
C PHE A 6 -4.66 -15.07 15.39
N ILE A 7 -3.34 -14.98 15.62
CA ILE A 7 -2.43 -14.10 14.85
C ILE A 7 -2.46 -14.44 13.35
N LYS A 8 -2.46 -15.74 13.01
CA LYS A 8 -2.48 -16.18 11.62
C LYS A 8 -3.81 -15.85 10.91
N ALA A 9 -4.92 -15.85 11.67
CA ALA A 9 -6.26 -15.55 11.16
C ALA A 9 -6.51 -14.04 10.99
N HIS A 10 -6.00 -13.21 11.90
CA HIS A 10 -6.29 -11.77 11.95
C HIS A 10 -5.04 -10.89 11.83
N LYS A 11 -4.25 -11.12 10.77
CA LYS A 11 -2.97 -10.42 10.55
C LYS A 11 -3.08 -8.89 10.64
N ALA A 12 -4.13 -8.30 10.07
CA ALA A 12 -4.36 -6.85 10.11
C ALA A 12 -4.59 -6.31 11.53
N LEU A 13 -5.49 -6.93 12.31
CA LEU A 13 -5.72 -6.54 13.71
C LEU A 13 -4.46 -6.67 14.56
N THR A 14 -3.65 -7.71 14.33
CA THR A 14 -2.41 -7.86 15.09
C THR A 14 -1.40 -6.77 14.75
N THR A 15 -1.33 -6.33 13.49
CA THR A 15 -0.45 -5.22 13.11
C THR A 15 -0.95 -3.88 13.60
N ASP A 16 -2.26 -3.66 13.62
CA ASP A 16 -2.86 -2.46 14.18
C ASP A 16 -2.55 -2.33 15.67
N ALA A 17 -2.67 -3.43 16.43
CA ALA A 17 -2.31 -3.46 17.84
C ALA A 17 -0.81 -3.18 18.08
N VAL A 18 0.07 -3.75 17.26
CA VAL A 18 1.51 -3.50 17.32
C VAL A 18 1.83 -2.03 17.01
N LEU A 19 1.15 -1.44 16.02
CA LEU A 19 1.31 -0.02 15.69
C LEU A 19 0.89 0.87 16.86
N VAL A 20 -0.25 0.59 17.50
CA VAL A 20 -0.66 1.37 18.68
C VAL A 20 0.39 1.30 19.80
N LEU A 21 0.98 0.13 20.04
CA LEU A 21 2.07 -0.03 21.02
C LEU A 21 3.32 0.78 20.64
N ILE A 22 3.71 0.76 19.36
CA ILE A 22 4.83 1.57 18.85
C ILE A 22 4.53 3.06 19.03
N GLY A 23 3.30 3.50 18.77
CA GLY A 23 2.90 4.90 18.94
C GLY A 23 2.95 5.35 20.39
N PHE A 24 2.58 4.48 21.32
CA PHE A 24 2.75 4.75 22.74
C PHE A 24 4.21 4.91 23.14
N ILE A 25 5.11 4.06 22.61
CA ILE A 25 6.56 4.17 22.84
C ILE A 25 7.12 5.46 22.24
N ASP A 26 6.74 5.80 21.00
CA ASP A 26 7.16 7.04 20.34
C ASP A 26 6.73 8.28 21.14
N TRP A 27 5.49 8.30 21.65
CA TRP A 27 5.00 9.35 22.53
C TRP A 27 5.78 9.48 23.84
N LEU A 28 6.18 8.34 24.45
CA LEU A 28 7.02 8.36 25.66
C LEU A 28 8.40 8.99 25.42
N ILE A 29 8.93 8.87 24.19
CA ILE A 29 10.24 9.41 23.80
C ILE A 29 10.11 10.89 23.43
N THR A 30 9.15 11.25 22.57
CA THR A 30 9.01 12.62 22.03
C THR A 30 8.37 13.57 23.04
N ARG A 31 7.52 13.06 23.95
CA ARG A 31 6.68 13.83 24.88
C ARG A 31 5.81 14.91 24.22
N ASN A 32 5.61 14.80 22.90
CA ASN A 32 4.87 15.77 22.11
C ASN A 32 3.89 15.04 21.20
N THR A 33 2.58 15.26 21.42
CA THR A 33 1.50 14.59 20.69
C THR A 33 1.51 14.93 19.20
N ILE A 34 1.90 16.16 18.84
CA ILE A 34 1.97 16.63 17.44
C ILE A 34 3.10 15.89 16.70
N VAL A 35 4.27 15.74 17.32
CA VAL A 35 5.41 15.05 16.69
C VAL A 35 5.08 13.57 16.46
N THR A 36 4.52 12.91 17.47
CA THR A 36 4.11 11.50 17.33
C THR A 36 2.98 11.31 16.31
N SER A 37 2.02 12.23 16.28
CA SER A 37 0.99 12.24 15.24
C SER A 37 1.59 12.35 13.84
N ASN A 38 2.56 13.24 13.64
CA ASN A 38 3.23 13.41 12.34
C ASN A 38 4.01 12.15 11.92
N HIS A 39 4.71 11.48 12.84
CA HIS A 39 5.38 10.21 12.55
C HIS A 39 4.37 9.15 12.08
N PHE A 40 3.25 9.01 12.79
CA PHE A 40 2.18 8.08 12.43
C PHE A 40 1.52 8.44 11.10
N PHE A 41 1.32 9.73 10.83
CA PHE A 41 0.77 10.20 9.57
C PHE A 41 1.68 9.81 8.40
N MET A 42 2.99 10.04 8.54
CA MET A 42 3.99 9.70 7.53
C MET A 42 4.03 8.19 7.25
N VAL A 43 4.00 7.36 8.30
CA VAL A 43 3.96 5.90 8.17
C VAL A 43 2.66 5.45 7.50
N GLY A 44 1.52 5.97 7.93
CA GLY A 44 0.21 5.68 7.34
C GLY A 44 0.15 6.05 5.86
N LEU A 45 0.66 7.22 5.49
CA LEU A 45 0.74 7.67 4.11
C LEU A 45 1.65 6.76 3.26
N ALA A 46 2.81 6.36 3.77
CA ALA A 46 3.70 5.44 3.08
C ALA A 46 3.02 4.07 2.82
N LEU A 47 2.30 3.54 3.81
CA LEU A 47 1.54 2.29 3.66
C LEU A 47 0.41 2.42 2.63
N LEU A 48 -0.30 3.55 2.62
CA LEU A 48 -1.31 3.84 1.59
C LEU A 48 -0.70 3.87 0.20
N LEU A 49 0.44 4.54 0.02
CA LEU A 49 1.14 4.60 -1.26
C LEU A 49 1.54 3.19 -1.74
N ILE A 50 2.08 2.35 -0.86
CA ILE A 50 2.39 0.96 -1.17
C ILE A 50 1.12 0.19 -1.57
N GLY A 51 0.03 0.36 -0.82
CA GLY A 51 -1.27 -0.24 -1.13
C GLY A 51 -1.78 0.16 -2.51
N VAL A 52 -1.71 1.45 -2.86
CA VAL A 52 -2.07 1.99 -4.18
C VAL A 52 -1.20 1.39 -5.27
N VAL A 53 0.11 1.26 -5.08
CA VAL A 53 1.01 0.61 -6.05
C VAL A 53 0.54 -0.82 -6.35
N PHE A 54 0.17 -1.61 -5.34
CA PHE A 54 -0.36 -2.96 -5.58
C PHE A 54 -1.70 -2.98 -6.33
N VAL A 55 -2.55 -1.96 -6.13
CA VAL A 55 -3.79 -1.82 -6.92
C VAL A 55 -3.48 -1.49 -8.38
N LEU A 56 -2.58 -0.54 -8.60
CA LEU A 56 -2.18 -0.08 -9.93
C LEU A 56 -1.44 -1.16 -10.73
N GLU A 57 -0.57 -1.94 -10.06
CA GLU A 57 0.11 -3.10 -10.65
C GLU A 57 -0.90 -4.10 -11.18
N ARG A 58 -1.92 -4.44 -10.38
CA ARG A 58 -2.95 -5.38 -10.82
C ARG A 58 -3.81 -4.84 -11.95
N GLY A 59 -4.06 -3.53 -11.97
CA GLY A 59 -4.72 -2.84 -13.07
C GLY A 59 -3.91 -2.77 -14.37
N HIS A 60 -2.68 -3.33 -14.38
CA HIS A 60 -1.77 -3.29 -15.53
C HIS A 60 -1.47 -1.85 -15.98
N LEU A 61 -1.69 -0.85 -15.11
CA LEU A 61 -1.50 0.56 -15.44
C LEU A 61 -0.01 0.90 -15.60
N PHE A 62 0.86 0.11 -14.97
CA PHE A 62 2.32 0.22 -15.16
C PHE A 62 2.85 -0.46 -16.44
N THR A 63 2.04 -1.22 -17.19
CA THR A 63 2.53 -2.00 -18.36
C THR A 63 3.02 -1.14 -19.54
N GLY A 64 2.75 0.16 -19.53
CA GLY A 64 3.32 1.13 -20.48
C GLY A 64 4.39 2.06 -19.91
N TRP A 65 4.57 2.15 -18.60
CA TRP A 65 5.44 3.15 -17.96
C TRP A 65 6.93 2.87 -18.21
N PHE A 66 7.30 1.58 -18.29
CA PHE A 66 8.69 1.15 -18.47
C PHE A 66 9.08 0.83 -19.92
N LYS A 67 8.16 0.95 -20.89
CA LYS A 67 8.51 0.83 -22.32
C LYS A 67 8.92 2.19 -22.88
N ARG A 68 10.15 2.63 -22.58
CA ARG A 68 10.80 3.72 -23.31
C ARG A 68 11.92 3.13 -24.17
N PRO A 69 11.82 3.17 -25.51
CA PRO A 69 12.95 2.78 -26.34
C PRO A 69 14.11 3.75 -26.11
N ALA A 70 15.33 3.23 -25.95
CA ALA A 70 16.53 4.06 -25.87
C ALA A 70 16.78 4.72 -27.24
N LYS A 71 17.24 5.98 -27.22
CA LYS A 71 17.53 6.74 -28.44
C LYS A 71 18.75 6.12 -29.14
N GLY A 72 18.52 5.37 -30.21
CA GLY A 72 19.57 4.73 -31.02
C GLY A 72 19.46 3.21 -31.19
N GLU A 73 18.51 2.54 -30.53
CA GLU A 73 18.26 1.11 -30.76
C GLU A 73 17.49 0.87 -32.07
N GLU A 74 17.93 -0.10 -32.88
CA GLU A 74 17.15 -0.60 -34.01
C GLU A 74 15.77 -1.01 -33.53
N LYS A 75 14.73 -0.59 -34.27
CA LYS A 75 13.35 -1.00 -34.00
C LYS A 75 13.26 -2.51 -34.19
N LEU A 76 13.47 -3.26 -33.10
CA LEU A 76 13.19 -4.70 -33.04
C LEU A 76 11.85 -4.95 -33.73
N PRO A 77 11.72 -5.99 -34.58
CA PRO A 77 10.49 -6.25 -35.32
C PRO A 77 9.34 -6.32 -34.32
N GLN A 78 8.51 -5.28 -34.33
CA GLN A 78 7.41 -5.15 -33.39
C GLN A 78 6.44 -6.27 -33.73
N LYS A 79 6.50 -7.38 -33.00
CA LYS A 79 5.48 -8.42 -33.04
C LYS A 79 4.14 -7.70 -32.92
N LYS A 80 3.32 -7.80 -33.96
CA LYS A 80 2.04 -7.09 -34.07
C LYS A 80 1.29 -7.33 -32.76
N ILE A 81 1.09 -6.24 -32.01
CA ILE A 81 0.45 -6.32 -30.70
C ILE A 81 -0.99 -6.79 -30.97
N ASP A 82 -1.38 -7.90 -30.35
CA ASP A 82 -2.75 -8.39 -30.41
C ASP A 82 -3.66 -7.40 -29.67
N VAL A 83 -4.33 -6.55 -30.45
CA VAL A 83 -5.19 -5.47 -29.96
C VAL A 83 -6.38 -6.01 -29.15
N HIS A 84 -6.90 -7.20 -29.49
CA HIS A 84 -8.01 -7.80 -28.76
C HIS A 84 -7.55 -8.36 -27.41
N LYS A 85 -6.34 -8.94 -27.36
CA LYS A 85 -5.73 -9.38 -26.10
C LYS A 85 -5.43 -8.20 -25.18
N VAL A 86 -4.85 -7.11 -25.70
CA VAL A 86 -4.57 -5.91 -24.90
C VAL A 86 -5.85 -5.24 -24.43
N GLY A 87 -6.87 -5.13 -25.28
CA GLY A 87 -8.19 -4.61 -24.91
C GLY A 87 -8.84 -5.40 -23.78
N ARG A 88 -8.80 -6.73 -23.85
CA ARG A 88 -9.34 -7.60 -22.78
C ARG A 88 -8.59 -7.44 -21.46
N ILE A 89 -7.27 -7.33 -21.48
CA ILE A 89 -6.45 -7.15 -20.27
C ILE A 89 -6.71 -5.78 -19.65
N LYS A 90 -6.75 -4.71 -20.45
CA LYS A 90 -7.03 -3.35 -19.97
C LYS A 90 -8.46 -3.18 -19.46
N ASN A 91 -9.42 -3.91 -20.02
CA ASN A 91 -10.82 -3.88 -19.60
C ASN A 91 -11.14 -4.88 -18.46
N SER A 92 -10.11 -5.51 -17.89
CA SER A 92 -10.29 -6.37 -16.73
C SER A 92 -10.68 -5.53 -15.50
N PRO A 93 -11.55 -6.05 -14.62
CA PRO A 93 -11.99 -5.30 -13.44
C PRO A 93 -10.81 -5.03 -12.50
N ILE A 94 -10.84 -3.86 -11.85
CA ILE A 94 -9.86 -3.52 -10.80
C ILE A 94 -10.15 -4.41 -9.60
N VAL A 95 -9.26 -5.37 -9.33
CA VAL A 95 -9.37 -6.29 -8.20
C VAL A 95 -8.40 -5.87 -7.10
N LEU A 96 -8.95 -5.58 -5.91
CA LEU A 96 -8.15 -5.40 -4.69
C LEU A 96 -7.54 -6.74 -4.28
N THR A 97 -6.23 -6.88 -4.53
CA THR A 97 -5.48 -8.07 -4.11
C THR A 97 -5.40 -8.15 -2.58
N LYS A 98 -5.15 -9.35 -2.04
CA LYS A 98 -4.92 -9.54 -0.60
C LYS A 98 -3.86 -8.59 -0.01
N PRO A 99 -2.67 -8.41 -0.61
CA PRO A 99 -1.69 -7.44 -0.12
C PRO A 99 -2.19 -6.00 -0.23
N ALA A 100 -2.82 -5.59 -1.34
CA ALA A 100 -3.37 -4.25 -1.48
C ALA A 100 -4.40 -3.94 -0.38
N ARG A 101 -5.34 -4.87 -0.13
CA ARG A 101 -6.35 -4.72 0.91
C ARG A 101 -5.72 -4.60 2.30
N TYR A 102 -4.68 -5.38 2.58
CA TYR A 102 -3.95 -5.31 3.84
C TYR A 102 -3.26 -3.95 4.04
N PHE A 103 -2.46 -3.50 3.08
CA PHE A 103 -1.75 -2.21 3.18
C PHE A 103 -2.69 -1.01 3.22
N LEU A 104 -3.78 -1.05 2.43
CA LEU A 104 -4.79 -0.01 2.47
C LEU A 104 -5.50 0.02 3.83
N HIS A 105 -5.86 -1.14 4.40
CA HIS A 105 -6.51 -1.19 5.70
C HIS A 105 -5.62 -0.62 6.81
N VAL A 106 -4.40 -1.15 6.94
CA VAL A 106 -3.45 -0.71 7.97
C VAL A 106 -3.07 0.76 7.77
N GLY A 107 -2.89 1.19 6.51
CA GLY A 107 -2.60 2.59 6.17
C GLY A 107 -3.73 3.54 6.58
N ILE A 108 -4.99 3.23 6.20
CA ILE A 108 -6.17 4.02 6.60
C ILE A 108 -6.27 4.08 8.13
N PHE A 109 -6.16 2.92 8.80
CA PHE A 109 -6.23 2.85 10.26
C PHE A 109 -5.18 3.74 10.91
N THR A 110 -3.92 3.65 10.46
CA THR A 110 -2.81 4.44 11.00
C THR A 110 -3.01 5.95 10.81
N VAL A 111 -3.53 6.37 9.63
CA VAL A 111 -3.86 7.78 9.37
C VAL A 111 -4.98 8.27 10.28
N VAL A 112 -6.03 7.48 10.47
CA VAL A 112 -7.14 7.84 11.37
C VAL A 112 -6.63 7.98 12.82
N VAL A 113 -5.81 7.03 13.29
CA VAL A 113 -5.19 7.10 14.63
C VAL A 113 -4.31 8.35 14.77
N SER A 114 -3.48 8.66 13.78
CA SER A 114 -2.68 9.89 13.76
C SER A 114 -3.53 11.14 13.93
N ILE A 115 -4.60 11.28 13.14
CA ILE A 115 -5.51 12.42 13.22
C ILE A 115 -6.12 12.53 14.63
N LEU A 116 -6.56 11.41 15.21
CA LEU A 116 -7.12 11.39 16.56
C LEU A 116 -6.08 11.82 17.61
N VAL A 117 -4.84 11.33 17.52
CA VAL A 117 -3.74 11.73 18.42
C VAL A 117 -3.42 13.22 18.29
N SER A 118 -3.58 13.79 17.09
CA SER A 118 -3.34 15.23 16.87
C SER A 118 -4.32 16.15 17.61
N PHE A 119 -5.49 15.64 18.00
CA PHE A 119 -6.52 16.41 18.72
C PHE A 119 -6.38 16.29 20.25
N ILE A 120 -5.42 15.51 20.74
CA ILE A 120 -5.10 15.32 22.16
C ILE A 120 -3.95 16.24 22.55
#